data_AF-A0A2R6P223-F1
#
_entry.id   AF-A0A2R6P223-F1
#
_cell.length_a   1.000
_cell.length_b   1.000
_cell.length_c   1.000
_cell.angle_alpha   90.00
_cell.angle_beta   90.00
_cell.angle_gamma   90.00
#
_symmetry.space_group_name_H-M   'P 1'
#
loop_
_entity.id
_entity.type
_entity.pdbx_description
1 polymer ?
#
loop_
_entity_poly.entity_id
_entity_poly.type
_entity_poly.pdbx_seq_one_letter_code
_entity_poly.pdbx_strand_id
1 'polypeptide(L)'
;MEVVNQRSALLSNFEVLTLLRELESDHLARTRTALRIKKEEESVGSPTKNHAPIEEVLENLRTIEVEAIQYLAADYQPTASQTEAGIQQLTRGLSPYNLNKAEKLQIVNLAPTEAVELYVIVEELEDRFGARIDDILSTVRESLTQPAPAASRPSPVVSMTDRTRKTEEKGYAANDIAWDYEENELVFDDTGEGAGIEGDLDVEDD
;
A
#
# COMPACT_ATOMS: atom_id res chain seq x y z
N MET A 1 17.22 -11.55 -21.63
CA MET A 1 15.76 -11.36 -21.52
C MET A 1 15.37 -10.38 -22.61
N GLU A 2 14.41 -10.72 -23.47
CA GLU A 2 13.97 -9.85 -24.57
C GLU A 2 12.50 -9.47 -24.38
N VAL A 3 12.17 -8.21 -24.62
CA VAL A 3 10.80 -7.70 -24.47
C VAL A 3 10.02 -7.98 -25.75
N VAL A 4 9.04 -8.89 -25.67
CA VAL A 4 8.18 -9.26 -26.81
C VAL A 4 7.15 -8.16 -27.12
N ASN A 5 6.50 -7.62 -26.10
CA ASN A 5 5.52 -6.56 -26.24
C ASN A 5 5.68 -5.55 -25.09
N GLN A 6 5.96 -4.30 -25.42
CA GLN A 6 6.17 -3.23 -24.43
C GLN A 6 4.87 -2.84 -23.68
N ARG A 7 3.70 -3.00 -24.32
CA ARG A 7 2.39 -2.57 -23.78
C ARG A 7 1.33 -3.62 -24.09
N SER A 8 1.34 -4.71 -23.33
CA SER A 8 0.36 -5.80 -23.46
C SER A 8 -1.03 -5.39 -22.99
N ALA A 9 -1.11 -4.68 -21.87
CA ALA A 9 -2.37 -4.28 -21.24
C ALA A 9 -2.23 -2.92 -20.54
N LEU A 10 -3.38 -2.32 -20.24
CA LEU A 10 -3.51 -1.19 -19.35
C LEU A 10 -4.31 -1.67 -18.14
N LEU A 11 -3.82 -1.39 -16.94
CA LEU A 11 -4.45 -1.76 -15.69
C LEU A 11 -4.88 -0.49 -14.95
N SER A 12 -6.08 -0.53 -14.38
CA SER A 12 -6.58 0.52 -13.50
C SER A 12 -5.95 0.42 -12.12
N ASN A 13 -5.94 1.54 -11.39
CA ASN A 13 -5.45 1.60 -10.01
C ASN A 13 -6.17 0.59 -9.10
N PHE A 14 -7.47 0.40 -9.32
CA PHE A 14 -8.29 -0.55 -8.58
C PHE A 14 -7.88 -2.01 -8.84
N GLU A 15 -7.65 -2.40 -10.09
CA GLU A 15 -7.19 -3.75 -10.44
C GLU A 15 -5.81 -4.03 -9.84
N VAL A 16 -4.89 -3.08 -9.95
CA VAL A 16 -3.54 -3.20 -9.37
C VAL A 16 -3.62 -3.33 -7.86
N LEU A 17 -4.40 -2.48 -7.18
CA LEU A 17 -4.57 -2.56 -5.72
C LEU A 17 -5.18 -3.89 -5.28
N THR A 18 -6.18 -4.39 -6.01
CA THR A 18 -6.84 -5.66 -5.72
C THR A 18 -5.85 -6.81 -5.83
N LEU A 19 -5.07 -6.84 -6.91
CA LEU A 19 -4.04 -7.86 -7.13
C LEU A 19 -2.96 -7.82 -6.04
N LEU A 20 -2.45 -6.62 -5.69
CA LEU A 20 -1.42 -6.49 -4.65
C LEU A 20 -1.91 -6.96 -3.28
N ARG A 21 -3.18 -6.67 -2.93
CA ARG A 21 -3.79 -7.17 -1.70
C ARG A 21 -3.97 -8.69 -1.70
N GLU A 22 -4.32 -9.28 -2.84
CA GLU A 22 -4.40 -10.73 -2.98
C GLU A 22 -3.04 -11.37 -2.76
N LEU A 23 -1.99 -10.87 -3.42
CA LEU A 23 -0.61 -11.34 -3.26
C LEU A 23 -0.12 -11.20 -1.81
N GLU A 24 -0.38 -10.08 -1.16
CA GLU A 24 -0.04 -9.88 0.25
C GLU A 24 -0.78 -10.88 1.16
N SER A 25 -2.08 -11.12 0.92
CA SER A 25 -2.87 -12.04 1.73
C SER A 25 -2.40 -13.50 1.56
N ASP A 26 -2.06 -13.90 0.34
CA ASP A 26 -1.48 -15.21 0.03
C ASP A 26 -0.13 -15.39 0.72
N HIS A 27 0.73 -14.38 0.68
CA HIS A 27 2.02 -14.41 1.35
C HIS A 27 1.85 -14.56 2.88
N LEU A 28 1.00 -13.74 3.49
CA LEU A 28 0.73 -13.81 4.93
C LEU A 28 0.15 -15.18 5.33
N ALA A 29 -0.74 -15.75 4.52
CA ALA A 29 -1.31 -17.08 4.76
C ALA A 29 -0.24 -18.19 4.70
N ARG A 30 0.65 -18.14 3.71
CA ARG A 30 1.78 -19.09 3.57
C ARG A 30 2.75 -18.99 4.75
N THR A 31 3.16 -17.77 5.10
CA THR A 31 4.10 -17.53 6.21
C THR A 31 3.50 -17.97 7.55
N ARG A 32 2.21 -17.65 7.81
CA ARG A 32 1.52 -18.09 9.03
C ARG A 32 1.41 -19.61 9.13
N THR A 33 1.14 -20.28 8.01
CA THR A 33 1.07 -21.75 7.96
C THR A 33 2.43 -22.39 8.20
N ALA A 34 3.49 -21.85 7.59
CA ALA A 34 4.86 -22.32 7.79
C ALA A 34 5.33 -22.18 9.25
N LEU A 35 5.04 -21.04 9.88
CA LEU A 35 5.34 -20.80 11.29
C LEU A 35 4.58 -21.76 12.22
N ARG A 36 3.30 -22.04 11.90
CA ARG A 36 2.50 -23.01 12.67
C ARG A 36 3.08 -24.42 12.60
N ILE A 37 3.46 -24.87 11.40
CA ILE A 37 4.07 -26.19 11.19
C ILE A 37 5.40 -26.27 11.94
N LYS A 38 6.25 -25.24 11.86
CA LYS A 38 7.52 -25.22 12.58
C LYS A 38 7.34 -25.31 14.10
N LYS A 39 6.38 -24.57 14.65
CA LYS A 39 6.05 -24.60 16.09
C LYS A 39 5.50 -25.98 16.53
N GLU A 40 4.67 -26.61 15.70
CA GLU A 40 4.16 -27.97 15.95
C GLU A 40 5.30 -29.01 15.87
N GLU A 41 6.20 -28.93 14.89
CA GLU A 41 7.36 -29.83 14.73
C GLU A 41 8.36 -29.71 15.89
N GLU A 42 8.65 -28.48 16.34
CA GLU A 42 9.51 -28.20 17.51
C GLU A 42 8.91 -28.80 18.80
N SER A 43 7.58 -28.74 18.96
CA SER A 43 6.90 -29.32 20.13
C SER A 43 6.91 -30.85 20.17
N VAL A 44 7.05 -31.50 19.01
CA VAL A 44 7.03 -32.98 18.86
C VAL A 44 8.44 -33.58 18.85
N GLY A 45 9.49 -32.75 18.89
CA GLY A 45 10.89 -33.21 19.01
C GLY A 45 11.41 -34.01 17.81
N SER A 46 10.79 -33.86 16.63
CA SER A 46 11.17 -34.57 15.41
C SER A 46 12.29 -33.82 14.65
N PRO A 47 13.39 -34.49 14.23
CA PRO A 47 14.45 -33.83 13.49
C PRO A 47 14.02 -33.54 12.05
N THR A 48 14.19 -32.28 11.68
CA THR A 48 13.79 -31.63 10.42
C THR A 48 14.33 -32.38 9.18
N LYS A 49 13.50 -33.21 8.55
CA LYS A 49 13.78 -33.73 7.20
C LYS A 49 12.92 -32.96 6.19
N ASN A 50 13.61 -32.11 5.42
CA ASN A 50 13.10 -31.35 4.29
C ASN A 50 12.14 -30.22 4.69
N HIS A 51 12.69 -29.13 5.23
CA HIS A 51 11.96 -27.87 5.17
C HIS A 51 11.73 -27.54 3.69
N ALA A 52 10.46 -27.52 3.28
CA ALA A 52 10.09 -26.74 2.11
C ALA A 52 10.69 -25.34 2.34
N PRO A 53 11.50 -24.81 1.43
CA PRO A 53 12.10 -23.51 1.63
C PRO A 53 10.95 -22.54 1.90
N ILE A 54 11.04 -21.84 3.04
CA ILE A 54 10.27 -20.61 3.21
C ILE A 54 10.67 -19.80 1.98
N GLU A 55 9.74 -19.64 1.05
CA GLU A 55 9.96 -18.85 -0.16
C GLU A 55 10.14 -17.42 0.35
N GLU A 56 11.39 -17.06 0.67
CA GLU A 56 11.74 -15.73 1.14
C GLU A 56 11.36 -14.77 0.02
N VAL A 57 10.27 -14.04 0.24
CA VAL A 57 9.87 -12.98 -0.67
C VAL A 57 11.03 -12.02 -0.77
N LEU A 58 11.46 -11.77 -1.99
CA LEU A 58 12.55 -10.85 -2.28
C LEU A 58 12.25 -9.50 -1.60
N GLU A 59 13.17 -9.02 -0.78
CA GLU A 59 13.00 -7.79 0.01
C GLU A 59 12.53 -6.61 -0.87
N ASN A 60 13.13 -6.44 -2.04
CA ASN A 60 12.75 -5.42 -3.01
C ASN A 60 11.31 -5.54 -3.49
N LEU A 61 10.81 -6.77 -3.69
CA LEU A 61 9.42 -7.01 -4.07
C LEU A 61 8.50 -6.60 -2.93
N ARG A 62 8.85 -6.97 -1.69
CA ARG A 62 8.08 -6.63 -0.50
C ARG A 62 7.96 -5.11 -0.32
N THR A 63 9.05 -4.37 -0.49
CA THR A 63 9.04 -2.91 -0.40
C THR A 63 8.09 -2.30 -1.44
N ILE A 64 8.18 -2.74 -2.69
CA ILE A 64 7.31 -2.24 -3.78
C ILE A 64 5.84 -2.57 -3.49
N GLU A 65 5.52 -3.77 -3.02
CA GLU A 65 4.16 -4.17 -2.68
C GLU A 65 3.57 -3.26 -1.59
N VAL A 66 4.29 -3.09 -0.48
CA VAL A 66 3.80 -2.30 0.67
C VAL A 66 3.65 -0.82 0.30
N GLU A 67 4.64 -0.23 -0.39
CA GLU A 67 4.58 1.17 -0.81
C GLU A 67 3.47 1.42 -1.84
N ALA A 68 3.30 0.50 -2.81
CA ALA A 68 2.26 0.62 -3.82
C ALA A 68 0.86 0.47 -3.20
N ILE A 69 0.66 -0.48 -2.29
CA ILE A 69 -0.60 -0.61 -1.54
C ILE A 69 -0.85 0.66 -0.72
N GLN A 70 0.16 1.18 -0.01
CA GLN A 70 0.03 2.39 0.79
C GLN A 70 -0.39 3.59 -0.06
N TYR A 71 0.25 3.80 -1.21
CA TYR A 71 -0.09 4.89 -2.12
C TYR A 71 -1.50 4.72 -2.71
N LEU A 72 -1.82 3.52 -3.22
CA LEU A 72 -3.09 3.24 -3.89
C LEU A 72 -4.27 3.15 -2.92
N ALA A 73 -4.04 2.88 -1.64
CA ALA A 73 -5.08 2.85 -0.61
C ALA A 73 -5.16 4.15 0.22
N ALA A 74 -4.35 5.16 -0.11
CA ALA A 74 -4.35 6.42 0.63
C ALA A 74 -5.69 7.15 0.52
N ASP A 75 -6.05 7.89 1.57
CA ASP A 75 -7.36 8.56 1.69
C ASP A 75 -7.63 9.61 0.61
N TYR A 76 -6.62 10.10 -0.09
CA TYR A 76 -6.78 11.04 -1.20
C TYR A 76 -7.00 10.35 -2.56
N GLN A 77 -6.90 9.02 -2.62
CA GLN A 77 -7.16 8.25 -3.83
C GLN A 77 -8.64 7.84 -3.91
N PRO A 78 -9.25 7.88 -5.10
CA PRO A 78 -10.64 7.45 -5.28
C PRO A 78 -10.88 5.94 -5.13
N THR A 79 -9.82 5.14 -5.20
CA THR A 79 -9.84 3.67 -5.11
C THR A 79 -10.57 3.14 -3.88
N ALA A 80 -10.55 3.87 -2.75
CA ALA A 80 -11.28 3.50 -1.54
C ALA A 80 -12.81 3.57 -1.71
N SER A 81 -13.29 4.47 -2.58
CA SER A 81 -14.72 4.67 -2.89
C SER A 81 -15.19 3.86 -4.10
N GLN A 82 -14.30 3.07 -4.71
CA GLN A 82 -14.56 2.29 -5.90
C GLN A 82 -14.90 0.84 -5.58
N THR A 83 -15.74 0.25 -6.44
CA THR A 83 -16.06 -1.17 -6.41
C THR A 83 -15.97 -1.73 -7.82
N GLU A 84 -15.77 -3.04 -7.95
CA GLU A 84 -15.73 -3.70 -9.25
C GLU A 84 -17.01 -3.45 -10.05
N ALA A 85 -18.18 -3.58 -9.40
CA ALA A 85 -19.47 -3.30 -10.01
C ALA A 85 -19.59 -1.83 -10.45
N GLY A 86 -19.13 -0.89 -9.62
CA GLY A 86 -19.10 0.54 -9.94
C GLY A 86 -18.23 0.84 -11.16
N ILE A 87 -17.04 0.25 -11.25
CA ILE A 87 -16.13 0.44 -12.40
C ILE A 87 -16.72 -0.16 -13.67
N GLN A 88 -17.37 -1.32 -13.59
CA GLN A 88 -18.07 -1.91 -14.74
C GLN A 88 -19.25 -1.03 -15.20
N GLN A 89 -20.00 -0.45 -14.27
CA GLN A 89 -21.06 0.51 -14.58
C GLN A 89 -20.47 1.77 -15.24
N LEU A 90 -19.40 2.33 -14.67
CA LEU A 90 -18.73 3.51 -15.20
C LEU A 90 -18.21 3.28 -16.60
N THR A 91 -17.46 2.20 -16.84
CA THR A 91 -16.90 1.90 -18.16
C THR A 91 -17.97 1.68 -19.23
N ARG A 92 -19.11 1.08 -18.87
CA ARG A 92 -20.29 0.96 -19.75
C ARG A 92 -20.97 2.31 -19.98
N GLY A 93 -21.15 3.10 -18.93
CA GLY A 93 -21.72 4.46 -19.00
C GLY A 93 -20.85 5.41 -19.82
N LEU A 94 -19.53 5.22 -19.82
CA LEU A 94 -18.58 5.98 -20.63
C LEU A 94 -18.52 5.53 -22.10
N SER A 95 -19.15 4.41 -22.46
CA SER A 95 -19.11 3.85 -23.82
C SER A 95 -19.76 4.72 -24.91
N PRO A 96 -20.87 5.45 -24.67
CA PRO A 96 -21.50 6.30 -25.69
C PRO A 96 -20.68 7.55 -26.00
N TYR A 97 -19.79 7.94 -25.09
CA TYR A 97 -18.90 9.08 -25.26
C TYR A 97 -17.68 8.63 -26.06
N ASN A 98 -17.30 9.44 -27.06
CA ASN A 98 -16.12 9.21 -27.88
C ASN A 98 -14.83 9.55 -27.11
N LEU A 99 -14.61 8.87 -25.99
CA LEU A 99 -13.41 8.97 -25.15
C LEU A 99 -12.40 7.91 -25.56
N ASN A 100 -11.13 8.30 -25.64
CA ASN A 100 -10.02 7.42 -25.91
C ASN A 100 -9.79 6.45 -24.74
N LYS A 101 -9.12 5.32 -25.01
CA LYS A 101 -8.86 4.31 -23.97
C LYS A 101 -8.06 4.87 -22.78
N ALA A 102 -7.12 5.79 -23.05
CA ALA A 102 -6.36 6.48 -22.00
C ALA A 102 -7.23 7.44 -21.18
N GLU A 103 -8.10 8.22 -21.82
CA GLU A 103 -9.04 9.12 -21.14
C GLU A 103 -10.00 8.33 -20.24
N LYS A 104 -10.55 7.22 -20.74
CA LYS A 104 -11.41 6.32 -19.95
C LYS A 104 -10.66 5.76 -18.74
N LEU A 105 -9.42 5.34 -18.92
CA LEU A 105 -8.59 4.84 -17.83
C LEU A 105 -8.28 5.93 -16.79
N GLN A 106 -8.00 7.15 -17.23
CA GLN A 106 -7.77 8.29 -16.33
C GLN A 106 -9.04 8.67 -15.56
N ILE A 107 -10.21 8.67 -16.20
CA ILE A 107 -11.49 8.89 -15.53
C ILE A 107 -11.73 7.80 -14.48
N VAL A 108 -11.44 6.54 -14.79
CA VAL A 108 -11.54 5.45 -13.81
C VAL A 108 -10.53 5.65 -12.67
N ASN A 109 -9.29 6.07 -12.93
CA ASN A 109 -8.28 6.19 -11.87
C ASN A 109 -8.46 7.42 -10.97
N LEU A 110 -8.92 8.54 -11.53
CA LEU A 110 -9.05 9.83 -10.82
C LEU A 110 -10.48 10.10 -10.35
N ALA A 111 -11.48 9.40 -10.89
CA ALA A 111 -12.90 9.54 -10.57
C ALA A 111 -13.34 11.02 -10.46
N PRO A 112 -13.22 11.81 -11.54
CA PRO A 112 -13.48 13.24 -11.51
C PRO A 112 -14.95 13.52 -11.11
N THR A 113 -15.12 14.30 -10.05
CA THR A 113 -16.43 14.71 -9.54
C THR A 113 -16.77 16.14 -9.91
N GLU A 114 -15.79 16.92 -10.38
CA GLU A 114 -15.98 18.30 -10.84
C GLU A 114 -15.52 18.48 -12.29
N ALA A 115 -16.12 19.47 -12.98
CA ALA A 115 -15.76 19.76 -14.37
C ALA A 115 -14.29 20.17 -14.53
N VAL A 116 -13.74 20.91 -13.55
CA VAL A 116 -12.32 21.33 -13.53
C VAL A 116 -11.36 20.15 -13.57
N GLU A 117 -11.72 19.02 -12.98
CA GLU A 117 -10.91 17.79 -12.99
C GLU A 117 -10.97 17.12 -14.37
N LEU A 118 -12.14 17.15 -15.01
CA LEU A 118 -12.32 16.58 -16.34
C LEU A 118 -11.56 17.36 -17.42
N TYR A 119 -11.41 18.68 -17.27
CA TYR A 119 -10.57 19.50 -18.15
C TYR A 119 -9.08 19.12 -18.14
N VAL A 120 -8.60 18.51 -17.04
CA VAL A 120 -7.21 18.03 -16.95
C VAL A 120 -7.01 16.71 -17.69
N ILE A 121 -8.09 15.94 -17.87
CA ILE A 121 -8.07 14.61 -18.48
C ILE A 121 -8.31 14.69 -19.99
N VAL A 122 -9.24 15.54 -20.41
CA VAL A 122 -9.77 15.57 -21.78
C VAL A 122 -9.46 16.90 -22.44
N GLU A 123 -8.76 16.85 -23.56
CA GLU A 123 -8.50 18.04 -24.39
C GLU A 123 -9.77 18.49 -25.13
N GLU A 124 -9.93 19.81 -25.29
CA GLU A 124 -11.05 20.44 -26.00
C GLU A 124 -12.43 19.95 -25.50
N LEU A 125 -12.57 19.81 -24.17
CA LEU A 125 -13.73 19.21 -23.52
C LEU A 125 -15.07 19.89 -23.91
N GLU A 126 -15.11 21.22 -23.94
CA GLU A 126 -16.32 21.98 -24.31
C GLU A 126 -16.75 21.72 -25.74
N ASP A 127 -15.79 21.73 -26.68
CA ASP A 127 -16.07 21.52 -28.11
C ASP A 127 -16.54 20.08 -28.39
N ARG A 128 -16.00 19.10 -27.65
CA ARG A 128 -16.34 17.68 -27.84
C ARG A 128 -17.66 17.27 -27.19
N PHE A 129 -17.98 17.80 -26.01
CA PHE A 129 -19.08 17.29 -25.19
C PHE A 129 -20.13 18.34 -24.83
N GLY A 130 -19.78 19.63 -24.79
CA GLY A 130 -20.69 20.73 -24.50
C GLY A 130 -21.60 20.44 -23.30
N ALA A 131 -22.91 20.34 -23.56
CA ALA A 131 -23.91 20.07 -22.52
C ALA A 131 -23.83 18.67 -21.87
N ARG A 132 -23.11 17.71 -22.46
CA ARG A 132 -22.99 16.33 -21.93
C ARG A 132 -21.90 16.17 -20.86
N ILE A 133 -21.17 17.23 -20.53
CA ILE A 133 -20.15 17.20 -19.48
C ILE A 133 -20.78 16.82 -18.14
N ASP A 134 -21.93 17.40 -17.82
CA ASP A 134 -22.64 17.11 -16.57
C ASP A 134 -23.14 15.66 -16.50
N ASP A 135 -23.53 15.08 -17.63
CA ASP A 135 -23.94 13.67 -17.73
C ASP A 135 -22.77 12.70 -17.51
N ILE A 136 -21.56 13.07 -17.94
CA ILE A 136 -20.36 12.28 -17.66
C ILE A 136 -20.04 12.32 -16.17
N LEU A 137 -20.10 13.52 -15.57
CA LEU A 137 -19.85 13.70 -14.14
C LEU A 137 -20.90 13.00 -13.28
N SER A 138 -22.17 12.99 -13.67
CA SER A 138 -23.20 12.23 -12.96
C SER A 138 -22.92 10.72 -13.02
N THR A 139 -22.54 10.20 -14.19
CA THR A 139 -22.15 8.79 -14.35
C THR A 139 -20.98 8.41 -13.44
N VAL A 140 -19.98 9.29 -13.29
CA VAL A 140 -18.86 9.08 -12.37
C VAL A 140 -19.35 9.04 -10.92
N ARG A 141 -20.15 10.02 -10.49
CA ARG A 141 -20.67 10.09 -9.11
C ARG A 141 -21.54 8.89 -8.75
N GLU A 142 -22.36 8.40 -9.68
CA GLU A 142 -23.21 7.22 -9.48
C GLU A 142 -22.40 5.91 -9.35
N SER A 143 -21.19 5.86 -9.89
CA SER A 143 -20.33 4.67 -9.82
C SER A 143 -19.60 4.51 -8.48
N LEU A 144 -19.57 5.56 -7.66
CA LEU A 144 -18.86 5.58 -6.37
C LEU A 144 -19.80 5.22 -5.22
N THR A 145 -19.30 4.48 -4.23
CA THR A 145 -20.08 4.09 -3.03
C THR A 145 -20.18 5.21 -1.99
N GLN A 146 -19.22 6.13 -2.01
CA GLN A 146 -19.20 7.36 -1.22
C GLN A 146 -18.69 8.50 -2.12
N PRO A 147 -19.11 9.76 -1.90
CA PRO A 147 -18.55 10.89 -2.64
C PRO A 147 -17.03 10.90 -2.46
N ALA A 148 -16.29 10.99 -3.58
CA ALA A 148 -14.84 11.00 -3.56
C ALA A 148 -14.33 12.08 -2.58
N PRO A 149 -13.24 11.80 -1.85
CA PRO A 149 -12.66 12.77 -0.94
C PRO A 149 -12.30 14.02 -1.76
N ALA A 150 -12.98 15.14 -1.48
CA ALA A 150 -12.65 16.41 -2.10
C ALA A 150 -11.17 16.66 -1.90
N ALA A 151 -10.44 16.99 -2.98
CA ALA A 151 -9.03 17.32 -2.94
C ALA A 151 -8.81 18.58 -2.10
N SER A 152 -8.87 18.44 -0.78
CA SER A 152 -8.53 19.47 0.18
C SER A 152 -7.03 19.66 0.11
N ARG A 153 -6.60 20.52 -0.82
CA ARG A 153 -5.24 21.05 -0.81
C ARG A 153 -5.05 21.74 0.55
N PRO A 154 -4.13 21.29 1.44
CA PRO A 154 -3.69 22.16 2.50
C PRO A 154 -2.98 23.34 1.82
N SER A 155 -3.65 24.48 1.74
CA SER A 155 -3.02 25.72 1.29
C SER A 155 -2.03 26.13 2.38
N PRO A 156 -0.71 26.24 2.11
CA PRO A 156 0.20 26.80 3.08
C PRO A 156 0.03 28.33 3.01
N VAL A 157 -0.98 28.85 3.71
CA VAL A 157 -1.04 30.28 4.00
C VAL A 157 0.00 30.53 5.09
N VAL A 158 1.25 30.71 4.68
CA VAL A 158 2.29 31.24 5.56
C VAL A 158 1.99 32.72 5.77
N SER A 159 1.19 33.02 6.80
CA SER A 159 1.01 34.38 7.28
C SER A 159 2.28 34.77 8.03
N MET A 160 3.18 35.49 7.33
CA MET A 160 4.35 36.13 7.90
C MET A 160 3.90 37.23 8.89
N THR A 161 3.77 36.89 10.17
CA THR A 161 3.92 37.86 11.25
C THR A 161 4.84 37.33 12.33
N ASP A 162 5.86 38.13 12.58
CA ASP A 162 6.98 38.00 13.48
C ASP A 162 6.57 37.63 14.92
N ARG A 163 7.15 36.56 15.48
CA ARG A 163 7.34 36.37 16.93
C ARG A 163 8.24 35.17 17.27
N THR A 164 9.47 35.49 17.63
CA THR A 164 10.26 34.93 18.74
C THR A 164 10.65 33.44 18.70
N ARG A 165 11.90 33.23 18.28
CA ARG A 165 12.86 32.18 18.66
C ARG A 165 12.45 31.26 19.85
N LYS A 166 12.06 30.02 19.54
CA LYS A 166 12.25 28.84 20.40
C LYS A 166 12.68 27.66 19.54
N THR A 167 13.71 26.99 20.03
CA THR A 167 14.49 25.91 19.43
C THR A 167 13.65 24.69 19.08
N GLU A 168 13.99 24.05 17.96
CA GLU A 168 13.38 22.83 17.42
C GLU A 168 13.68 21.60 18.29
N GLU A 169 12.65 20.83 18.61
CA GLU A 169 12.72 19.37 18.81
C GLU A 169 11.58 18.75 18.00
N LYS A 170 11.90 18.12 16.88
CA LYS A 170 10.96 17.31 16.09
C LYS A 170 10.81 15.95 16.76
N GLY A 171 9.73 15.78 17.53
CA GLY A 171 9.26 14.46 17.94
C GLY A 171 8.61 13.76 16.75
N TYR A 172 9.07 12.55 16.43
CA TYR A 172 8.40 11.65 15.50
C TYR A 172 7.02 11.31 16.06
N ALA A 173 5.96 11.59 15.30
CA ALA A 173 4.63 11.11 15.61
C ALA A 173 4.63 9.59 15.44
N ALA A 174 4.55 8.87 16.56
CA ALA A 174 4.33 7.45 16.57
C ALA A 174 2.96 7.16 15.94
N ASN A 175 2.96 6.52 14.77
CA ASN A 175 1.80 5.75 14.35
C ASN A 175 1.66 4.58 15.32
N ASP A 176 0.54 4.51 16.02
CA ASP A 176 0.13 3.35 16.81
C ASP A 176 -0.17 2.18 15.85
N ILE A 177 0.88 1.53 15.36
CA ILE A 177 0.81 0.16 14.87
C ILE A 177 1.01 -0.71 16.12
N ALA A 178 -0.11 -1.15 16.69
CA ALA A 178 -0.13 -2.14 17.75
C ALA A 178 0.43 -3.45 17.20
N TRP A 179 1.75 -3.62 17.32
CA TRP A 179 2.38 -4.93 17.21
C TRP A 179 1.98 -5.70 18.46
N ASP A 180 1.18 -6.74 18.28
CA ASP A 180 0.80 -7.68 19.33
C ASP A 180 2.06 -8.48 19.72
N TYR A 181 2.89 -7.87 20.57
CA TYR A 181 4.00 -8.55 21.23
C TYR A 181 3.37 -9.51 22.24
N GLU A 182 3.22 -10.77 21.86
CA GLU A 182 3.03 -11.84 22.83
C GLU A 182 4.21 -11.81 23.81
N GLU A 183 3.89 -11.46 25.04
CA GLU A 183 4.72 -11.33 26.22
C GLU A 183 5.31 -12.71 26.61
N ASN A 184 6.24 -13.22 25.83
CA ASN A 184 7.20 -14.20 26.35
C ASN A 184 8.31 -13.40 27.04
N GLU A 185 8.15 -13.27 28.37
CA GLU A 185 9.15 -12.77 29.32
C GLU A 185 10.55 -13.35 29.04
N LEU A 186 11.38 -12.63 28.30
CA LEU A 186 12.83 -12.69 28.44
C LEU A 186 13.22 -11.70 29.51
N VAL A 187 13.11 -12.12 30.78
CA VAL A 187 13.68 -11.39 31.92
C VAL A 187 15.19 -11.42 31.75
N PHE A 188 15.76 -10.29 31.31
CA PHE A 188 17.20 -10.06 31.39
C PHE A 188 17.55 -9.80 32.85
N ASP A 189 18.20 -10.76 33.49
CA ASP A 189 18.78 -10.61 34.83
C ASP A 189 20.02 -9.70 34.73
N ASP A 190 19.86 -8.44 35.11
CA ASP A 190 20.90 -7.39 35.15
C ASP A 190 21.65 -7.38 36.51
N THR A 191 21.52 -8.44 37.32
CA THR A 191 22.42 -8.65 38.44
C THR A 191 23.68 -9.36 37.93
N GLY A 192 24.75 -8.59 37.73
CA GLY A 192 26.02 -9.03 37.15
C GLY A 192 26.78 -10.10 37.96
N GLU A 193 26.24 -11.31 38.04
CA GLU A 193 26.95 -12.55 38.39
C GLU A 193 27.09 -13.42 37.13
N GLY A 194 28.00 -13.01 36.25
CA GLY A 194 28.53 -13.94 35.27
C GLY A 194 29.31 -15.02 35.99
N ALA A 195 28.89 -16.29 35.87
CA ALA A 195 29.72 -17.43 36.25
C ALA A 195 30.99 -17.41 35.38
N GLY A 196 32.06 -16.85 35.94
CA GLY A 196 33.39 -16.87 35.33
C GLY A 196 33.82 -18.31 35.09
N ILE A 197 34.05 -18.63 33.82
CA ILE A 197 34.86 -19.77 33.41
C ILE A 197 36.31 -19.37 33.68
N GLU A 198 36.76 -19.51 34.94
CA GLU A 198 38.16 -19.45 35.31
C GLU A 198 38.75 -20.86 35.27
N GLY A 199 39.86 -21.03 34.53
CA GLY A 199 40.70 -22.22 34.63
C GLY A 199 40.78 -23.04 33.34
N ASP A 200 41.73 -22.67 32.48
CA ASP A 200 42.72 -23.61 31.90
C ASP A 200 43.58 -22.84 30.89
N LEU A 201 44.56 -22.11 31.42
CA LEU A 201 45.72 -21.61 30.69
C LEU A 201 46.95 -21.81 31.58
N ASP A 202 47.25 -23.08 31.87
CA ASP A 202 48.55 -23.48 32.40
C ASP A 202 49.58 -23.32 31.28
N VAL A 203 50.34 -22.22 31.34
CA VAL A 203 51.62 -22.07 30.65
C VAL A 203 52.68 -22.60 31.61
N GLU A 204 53.13 -23.83 31.40
CA GLU A 204 54.34 -24.36 32.03
C GLU A 204 55.56 -23.69 31.37
N ASP A 205 56.25 -22.84 32.13
CA ASP A 205 57.64 -22.43 31.85
C ASP A 205 58.56 -23.29 32.74
N ASP A 206 59.31 -24.21 32.12
CA ASP A 206 60.65 -24.66 32.53
C ASP A 206 61.41 -25.26 31.30
#